data_AF-A0A1Q3ZH00-F1
#
_entry.id   AF-A0A1Q3ZH00-F1
#
_cell.length_a   1.000
_cell.length_b   1.000
_cell.length_c   1.000
_cell.angle_alpha   90.00
_cell.angle_beta   90.00
_cell.angle_gamma   90.00
#
_symmetry.space_group_name_H-M   'P 1'
#
loop_
_entity.id
_entity.type
_entity.pdbx_description
1 polymer ?
#
loop_
_entity_poly.entity_id
_entity_poly.type
_entity_poly.pdbx_seq_one_letter_code
_entity_poly.pdbx_strand_id
1 'polypeptide(L)' 'MKRLVIHTKDVMIVTGKSERYSRYLIKKIKEEIGKQEHQYLTIREFSEYLGLNADEVEEILF' A
#
# COMPACT_ATOMS: atom_id res chain seq x y z
N MET A 1 8.67 -0.79 15.61
CA MET A 1 8.61 0.62 15.17
C MET A 1 7.47 0.73 14.17
N LYS A 2 6.44 1.55 14.43
CA LYS A 2 5.36 1.77 13.47
C LYS A 2 5.82 2.71 12.34
N ARG A 3 5.36 2.47 11.12
CA ARG A 3 5.65 3.32 9.94
C ARG A 3 4.36 3.66 9.21
N LEU A 4 4.33 4.85 8.61
CA LEU A 4 3.13 5.38 7.94
C LEU A 4 3.04 4.97 6.46
N VAL A 5 4.19 4.77 5.83
CA VAL A 5 4.31 4.54 4.39
C VAL A 5 4.25 3.05 4.07
N ILE A 6 3.50 2.71 3.03
CA ILE A 6 3.47 1.36 2.48
C ILE A 6 4.56 1.19 1.41
N HIS A 7 5.24 0.05 1.47
CA HIS A 7 6.29 -0.39 0.57
C HIS A 7 5.86 -1.63 -0.20
N THR A 8 6.57 -1.91 -1.29
CA THR A 8 6.29 -3.06 -2.15
C THR A 8 6.19 -4.38 -1.37
N LYS A 9 7.06 -4.61 -0.38
CA LYS A 9 7.04 -5.85 0.41
C LYS A 9 5.77 -6.00 1.25
N ASP A 10 5.20 -4.90 1.71
CA ASP A 10 3.97 -4.90 2.50
C ASP A 10 2.79 -5.24 1.62
N VAL A 11 2.73 -4.63 0.45
CA VAL A 11 1.69 -4.94 -0.54
C VAL A 11 1.76 -6.41 -0.91
N MET A 12 2.96 -6.99 -1.03
CA MET A 12 3.12 -8.43 -1.24
C MET A 12 2.58 -9.26 -0.06
N ILE A 13 2.89 -8.87 1.17
CA ILE A 13 2.43 -9.57 2.39
C ILE A 13 0.90 -9.51 2.48
N VAL A 14 0.32 -8.32 2.33
CA VAL A 14 -1.13 -8.07 2.49
C VAL A 14 -1.94 -8.72 1.36
N THR A 15 -1.44 -8.69 0.13
CA THR A 15 -2.22 -9.14 -1.05
C THR A 15 -1.85 -10.54 -1.55
N GLY A 16 -0.74 -11.12 -1.10
CA GLY A 16 -0.18 -12.37 -1.60
C GLY A 16 0.30 -12.29 -3.07
N LYS A 17 0.45 -11.09 -3.64
CA LYS A 17 0.81 -10.90 -5.04
C LYS A 17 2.33 -10.83 -5.24
N SER A 18 2.76 -11.01 -6.49
CA SER A 18 4.17 -10.89 -6.86
C SER A 18 4.69 -9.46 -6.66
N GLU A 19 6.01 -9.33 -6.53
CA GLU A 19 6.67 -8.03 -6.39
C GLU A 19 6.40 -7.10 -7.58
N ARG A 20 6.36 -7.65 -8.80
CA ARG A 20 6.04 -6.90 -10.03
C ARG A 20 4.63 -6.32 -9.95
N TYR A 21 3.64 -7.14 -9.59
CA TYR A 21 2.26 -6.67 -9.46
C TYR A 21 2.12 -5.65 -8.33
N SER A 22 2.81 -5.86 -7.22
CA SER A 22 2.79 -4.94 -6.07
C SER A 22 3.34 -3.56 -6.42
N ARG A 23 4.45 -3.48 -7.18
CA ARG A 23 4.97 -2.21 -7.71
C ARG A 23 3.98 -1.53 -8.64
N TYR A 24 3.38 -2.30 -9.54
CA TYR A 24 2.35 -1.80 -10.45
C TYR A 24 1.15 -1.25 -9.68
N LEU A 25 0.67 -1.97 -8.67
CA LEU A 25 -0.48 -1.56 -7.85
C LEU A 25 -0.19 -0.26 -7.11
N ILE A 26 0.97 -0.11 -6.46
CA ILE A 26 1.36 1.15 -5.80
C ILE A 26 1.33 2.32 -6.79
N LYS A 27 1.89 2.13 -7.98
CA LYS A 27 1.90 3.16 -9.03
C LYS A 27 0.47 3.53 -9.46
N LYS A 28 -0.35 2.51 -9.76
CA LYS A 28 -1.76 2.68 -10.15
C LYS A 28 -2.55 3.45 -9.10
N ILE A 29 -2.43 3.08 -7.83
CA ILE A 29 -3.12 3.77 -6.73
C ILE A 29 -2.71 5.24 -6.68
N LYS A 30 -1.39 5.53 -6.71
CA LYS A 30 -0.89 6.91 -6.72
C LYS A 30 -1.45 7.73 -7.88
N GLU A 31 -1.48 7.16 -9.08
CA GLU A 31 -2.03 7.82 -10.27
C GLU A 31 -3.54 8.11 -10.12
N GLU A 32 -4.32 7.16 -9.60
CA GLU A 32 -5.77 7.34 -9.42
C GLU A 32 -6.14 8.36 -8.34
N ILE A 33 -5.34 8.47 -7.27
CA ILE A 33 -5.55 9.48 -6.22
C ILE A 33 -4.83 10.81 -6.49
N GLY A 34 -4.23 10.98 -7.68
CA GLY A 34 -3.59 12.23 -8.09
C GLY A 34 -2.29 12.56 -7.37
N LYS A 35 -1.56 11.56 -6.85
CA LYS A 35 -0.26 11.77 -6.20
C LYS A 35 0.85 12.03 -7.21
N GLN A 36 1.74 12.94 -6.85
CA GLN A 36 2.98 13.20 -7.57
C GLN A 36 4.00 12.09 -7.30
N GLU A 37 4.97 11.91 -8.21
CA GLU A 37 5.93 10.80 -8.16
C GLU A 37 6.69 10.70 -6.82
N HIS A 38 7.08 11.86 -6.28
CA HIS A 38 7.81 11.96 -5.01
C HIS A 38 6.93 11.70 -3.77
N GLN A 39 5.60 11.72 -3.91
CA GLN A 39 4.69 11.52 -2.78
C GLN A 39 4.55 10.03 -2.47
N TYR A 40 4.68 9.68 -1.20
CA TYR A 40 4.54 8.31 -0.72
C TYR A 40 3.07 7.89 -0.65
N LEU A 41 2.81 6.59 -0.77
CA LEU A 41 1.50 6.00 -0.48
C LEU A 41 1.49 5.56 0.99
N THR A 42 0.47 5.95 1.75
CA THR A 42 0.33 5.55 3.15
C THR A 42 -0.39 4.20 3.26
N ILE A 43 -0.22 3.53 4.40
CA ILE A 43 -0.97 2.29 4.69
C ILE A 43 -2.48 2.56 4.61
N ARG A 44 -2.94 3.67 5.17
CA ARG A 44 -4.36 4.04 5.17
C ARG A 44 -4.93 4.26 3.77
N GLU A 45 -4.24 5.01 2.91
CA GLU A 45 -4.69 5.25 1.52
C GLU A 45 -4.71 3.95 0.70
N PHE A 46 -3.73 3.08 0.92
CA PHE A 46 -3.72 1.76 0.31
C PHE A 46 -4.92 0.91 0.76
N SER A 47 -5.18 0.87 2.07
CA SER A 47 -6.31 0.12 2.63
C SER A 47 -7.65 0.67 2.14
N GLU A 48 -7.82 1.99 2.12
CA GLU A 48 -9.02 2.66 1.62
C GLU A 48 -9.26 2.35 0.14
N TYR A 49 -8.22 2.42 -0.69
CA TYR A 49 -8.31 2.11 -2.11
C TYR A 49 -8.76 0.66 -2.38
N LEU A 50 -8.24 -0.30 -1.60
CA LEU A 50 -8.57 -1.73 -1.76
C LEU A 50 -9.83 -2.16 -1.00
N GLY A 51 -10.46 -1.25 -0.23
CA GLY A 51 -11.59 -1.58 0.63
C GLY A 51 -11.23 -2.50 1.80
N LEU A 52 -9.99 -2.41 2.30
CA LEU A 52 -9.48 -3.19 3.44
C LEU A 52 -9.60 -2.40 4.74
N ASN A 53 -9.71 -3.12 5.86
CA ASN A 53 -9.59 -2.51 7.18
C ASN A 53 -8.12 -2.12 7.45
N ALA A 54 -7.86 -0.85 7.74
CA ALA A 54 -6.51 -0.36 8.01
C ALA A 54 -5.89 -0.99 9.26
N ASP A 55 -6.68 -1.28 10.29
CA ASP A 55 -6.20 -1.86 11.54
C ASP A 55 -5.72 -3.30 11.33
N GLU A 56 -6.47 -4.11 10.57
CA GLU A 56 -6.07 -5.47 10.19
C GLU A 56 -4.78 -5.47 9.33
N VAL A 57 -4.65 -4.49 8.44
CA VAL A 57 -3.45 -4.33 7.62
C VAL A 57 -2.24 -3.94 8.49
N GLU A 58 -2.42 -3.06 9.49
CA GLU A 58 -1.36 -2.74 10.45
C GLU A 58 -0.96 -3.97 11.27
N GLU A 59 -1.92 -4.77 11.77
CA GLU A 59 -1.66 -6.00 12.53
C GLU A 59 -0.83 -7.03 11.75
N ILE A 60 -1.02 -7.10 10.42
CA ILE A 60 -0.24 -8.01 9.56
C ILE A 60 1.19 -7.51 9.36
N LEU A 61 1.43 -6.20 9.43
CA LEU A 61 2.70 -5.57 9.04
C LEU A 61 3.65 -5.24 10.20
N PHE A 62 3.18 -5.28 11.45
CA PHE A 62 3.94 -4.90 12.66
C PHE A 62 3.89 -5.96 13.74
#